data_AF-A0A480BSF0-F1
#
_entry.id   AF-A0A480BSF0-F1
#
_cell.length_a   1.000
_cell.length_b   1.000
_cell.length_c   1.000
_cell.angle_alpha   90.00
_cell.angle_beta   90.00
_cell.angle_gamma   90.00
#
_symmetry.space_group_name_H-M   'P 1'
#
loop_
_entity.id
_entity.type
_entity.pdbx_description
1 polymer ?
#
loop_
_entity_poly.entity_id
_entity_poly.type
_entity_poly.pdbx_seq_one_letter_code
_entity_poly.pdbx_strand_id
1 'polypeptide(L)' 'MPIYEYVCGACGVQRDVMQKVSEPALTQCPQCGAEAFQKQVSAAGFQLKGSGWYVTDFRGNKDK' A
#
# COMPACT_ATOMS: atom_id res chain seq x y z
N MET A 1 2.00 17.31 -0.92
CA MET A 1 1.67 16.50 0.27
C MET A 1 1.43 15.07 -0.20
N PRO A 2 2.00 14.05 0.45
CA PRO A 2 1.77 12.67 0.05
C PRO A 2 0.30 12.29 0.26
N ILE A 3 -0.16 11.36 -0.58
CA ILE A 3 -1.48 10.74 -0.46
C ILE A 3 -1.25 9.36 0.16
N TYR A 4 -2.04 9.03 1.17
CA TYR A 4 -2.03 7.74 1.81
C TYR A 4 -3.40 7.09 1.68
N GLU A 5 -3.42 5.82 1.29
CA GLU A 5 -4.61 5.00 1.40
C GLU A 5 -4.84 4.63 2.87
N TYR A 6 -6.10 4.69 3.29
CA TYR A 6 -6.57 4.18 4.57
C TYR A 6 -7.74 3.22 4.34
N VAL A 7 -7.80 2.17 5.18
CA VAL A 7 -8.90 1.21 5.22
C VAL A 7 -9.43 1.11 6.64
N CYS A 8 -10.76 1.12 6.76
CA CYS A 8 -11.41 0.85 8.03
C CYS A 8 -11.60 -0.65 8.27
N GLY A 9 -11.08 -1.18 9.37
CA GLY A 9 -11.29 -2.58 9.76
C GLY A 9 -12.72 -2.91 10.20
N ALA A 10 -13.55 -1.91 10.54
CA ALA A 10 -14.92 -2.14 10.99
C ALA A 10 -15.95 -2.21 9.85
N CYS A 11 -15.86 -1.30 8.87
CA CYS A 11 -16.81 -1.21 7.76
C CYS A 11 -16.20 -1.53 6.39
N GLY A 12 -14.89 -1.72 6.31
CA GLY A 12 -14.18 -2.04 5.05
C GLY A 12 -14.04 -0.86 4.08
N VAL A 13 -14.44 0.36 4.46
CA VAL A 13 -14.29 1.51 3.55
C VAL A 13 -12.82 1.83 3.32
N GLN A 14 -12.46 2.01 2.05
CA GLN A 14 -11.17 2.52 1.62
C GLN A 14 -11.29 4.01 1.25
N ARG A 15 -10.29 4.81 1.61
CA ARG A 15 -10.23 6.24 1.34
C ARG A 15 -8.80 6.71 1.12
N ASP A 16 -8.64 7.62 0.16
CA ASP A 16 -7.39 8.32 -0.08
C ASP A 16 -7.38 9.62 0.72
N VAL A 17 -6.36 9.79 1.56
CA VAL A 17 -6.22 10.99 2.39
C VAL A 17 -4.90 11.67 2.07
N MET A 18 -4.99 12.96 1.75
CA MET A 18 -3.82 13.82 1.63
C MET A 18 -3.39 14.26 3.03
N GLN A 19 -2.23 13.78 3.49
CA GLN A 19 -1.75 14.02 4.85
C GLN A 19 -0.26 14.36 4.84
N LYS A 20 0.17 15.24 5.73
CA LYS A 20 1.59 15.54 5.88
C LYS A 20 2.30 14.37 6.58
N VAL A 21 3.57 14.17 6.24
CA VAL A 21 4.41 13.13 6.88
C VAL A 21 4.54 13.36 8.40
N SER A 22 4.53 14.62 8.83
CA SER A 22 4.66 15.03 10.23
C SER A 22 3.35 15.00 11.02
N GLU A 23 2.21 14.74 10.36
CA GLU A 23 0.90 14.69 11.03
C GLU A 23 0.64 13.30 11.62
N PRO A 24 -0.08 13.22 12.76
CA PRO A 24 -0.46 11.95 13.36
C PRO A 24 -1.42 11.17 12.47
N ALA A 25 -1.31 9.84 12.46
CA ALA A 25 -2.17 8.97 11.67
C ALA A 25 -3.65 9.10 12.06
N LEU A 26 -4.55 9.02 11.09
CA LEU A 26 -5.98 9.06 11.31
C LEU A 26 -6.47 7.70 11.83
N THR A 27 -7.02 7.68 13.04
CA THR A 27 -7.57 6.47 13.68
C THR A 27 -9.07 6.35 13.53
N GLN A 28 -9.78 7.48 13.40
CA GLN A 28 -11.24 7.52 13.34
C GLN A 28 -11.74 7.40 11.89
N CYS A 29 -12.68 6.49 11.65
CA CYS A 29 -13.29 6.33 10.35
C CYS A 29 -14.39 7.40 10.12
N PRO A 30 -14.33 8.17 9.03
CA PRO A 30 -15.33 9.20 8.73
C PRO A 30 -16.70 8.63 8.31
N GLN A 31 -16.79 7.35 7.96
CA GLN A 31 -18.04 6.73 7.50
C GLN A 31 -18.86 6.09 8.63
N CYS A 32 -18.21 5.45 9.60
CA CYS A 32 -18.89 4.72 10.69
C CYS A 32 -18.53 5.23 12.09
N GLY A 33 -17.55 6.14 12.23
CA GLY A 33 -17.12 6.69 13.50
C GLY A 33 -16.24 5.76 14.36
N ALA A 34 -15.99 4.52 13.93
CA ALA A 34 -15.15 3.58 14.66
C ALA A 34 -13.66 3.93 14.59
N GLU A 35 -12.92 3.69 15.67
CA GLU A 35 -11.47 3.87 15.77
C GLU A 35 -10.68 2.71 15.16
N ALA A 36 -11.07 2.31 13.94
CA ALA A 36 -10.48 1.18 13.22
C ALA A 36 -9.91 1.62 11.87
N PHE A 37 -9.56 2.89 11.70
CA PHE A 37 -9.01 3.43 10.45
C PHE A 37 -7.49 3.24 10.44
N GLN A 38 -6.99 2.49 9.46
CA GLN A 38 -5.58 2.11 9.39
C GLN A 38 -5.01 2.46 8.03
N LYS A 39 -3.76 2.94 8.01
CA LYS A 39 -3.06 3.26 6.78
C LYS A 39 -2.71 1.98 6.03
N GLN A 40 -3.16 1.87 4.79
CA GLN A 40 -2.81 0.77 3.90
C GLN A 40 -1.41 1.00 3.33
N VAL A 41 -0.52 0.04 3.53
CA VAL A 41 0.78 0.03 2.85
C VAL A 41 0.60 -0.77 1.57
N SER A 42 0.44 -0.07 0.45
CA SER A 42 0.42 -0.71 -0.87
C SER A 42 1.80 -1.30 -1.17
N ALA A 43 1.86 -2.55 -1.62
CA ALA A 43 3.10 -3.17 -2.08
C ALA A 43 3.62 -2.45 -3.33
N ALA A 44 4.57 -1.53 -3.14
CA ALA A 44 5.36 -1.01 -4.25
C ALA A 44 6.15 -2.18 -4.83
N GLY A 45 5.99 -2.47 -6.13
CA GLY A 45 6.79 -3.47 -6.82
C GLY A 45 8.27 -3.15 -6.62
N PHE A 46 8.92 -3.85 -5.70
CA PHE A 46 10.33 -3.62 -5.41
C PHE A 46 11.13 -4.50 -6.35
N GLN A 47 11.89 -3.87 -7.25
CA GLN A 47 12.81 -4.57 -8.13
C GLN A 47 14.21 -4.52 -7.54
N LEU A 48 14.67 -5.65 -7.00
CA LEU A 48 16.04 -5.79 -6.51
C LEU A 48 16.99 -5.89 -7.72
N LYS A 49 17.61 -4.78 -8.12
CA LYS A 49 18.71 -4.76 -9.11
C LYS A 49 20.03 -5.06 -8.41
N GLY A 50 20.15 -6.24 -7.82
CA GLY A 50 21.42 -6.76 -7.30
C GLY A 50 22.14 -7.56 -8.39
N SER A 51 23.38 -7.20 -8.71
CA SER A 51 24.24 -7.85 -9.72
C SER A 51 24.67 -9.29 -9.37
N GLY A 52 23.99 -9.95 -8.44
CA GLY A 52 24.31 -11.30 -7.96
C GLY A 52 23.11 -12.22 -7.77
N TRP A 53 21.89 -11.82 -8.17
CA TRP A 53 20.72 -12.69 -8.13
C TRP A 53 20.39 -13.17 -9.54
N TYR A 54 20.59 -14.46 -9.79
CA TYR A 54 20.34 -15.12 -11.06
C TYR A 54 18.90 -14.85 -11.55
N VAL A 55 18.76 -13.90 -12.48
CA VAL A 55 17.56 -13.69 -13.28
C VAL A 55 17.58 -14.70 -14.43
N THR A 56 17.60 -16.01 -14.13
CA THR A 56 17.64 -17.06 -15.17
C THR A 56 16.32 -17.81 -15.36
N ASP A 57 15.32 -17.68 -14.49
CA ASP A 57 14.09 -18.49 -14.60
C ASP A 57 12.81 -17.74 -15.01
N PHE A 58 12.87 -16.43 -15.27
CA PHE A 58 11.69 -15.65 -15.69
C PHE A 58 11.59 -15.37 -17.20
N ARG A 59 12.31 -16.12 -18.04
CA ARG A 59 12.00 -16.18 -19.47
C ARG A 59 11.21 -17.45 -19.76
N GLY A 60 9.93 -17.39 -19.40
CA GLY A 60 8.94 -18.36 -19.83
C GLY A 60 9.08 -18.61 -21.32
N ASN A 61 9.30 -19.88 -21.62
CA ASN A 61 9.32 -20.50 -22.93
C ASN A 61 8.19 -19.93 -23.83
N LYS A 62 8.58 -19.31 -24.95
CA LYS A 62 7.71 -19.15 -26.12
C LYS A 62 8.40 -19.83 -27.31
N ASP A 63 8.25 -21.14 -27.35
CA ASP A 63 8.27 -21.92 -28.58
C ASP A 63 7.18 -21.38 -29.53
N LYS A 64 7.60 -20.63 -30.55
CA LYS A 64 7.17 -20.76 -31.96
C LYS A 64 7.84 -19.72 -32.85
#